data_AF-A0A2E3NED3-F1
#
_entry.id   AF-A0A2E3NED3-F1
#
_cell.length_a   1.000
_cell.length_b   1.000
_cell.length_c   1.000
_cell.angle_alpha   90.00
_cell.angle_beta   90.00
_cell.angle_gamma   90.00
#
_symmetry.space_group_name_H-M   'P 1'
#
loop_
_entity.id
_entity.type
_entity.pdbx_description
1 polymer ?
#
loop_
_entity_poly.entity_id
_entity_poly.type
_entity_poly.pdbx_seq_one_letter_code
_entity_poly.pdbx_strand_id
1 'polypeptide(L)'
;MATDTQIVTSFDLDAWTGLTVDPARLDGWVAALASAEEETLLRAARAVDPEMLVIYLRNHVDVHLKPSEQEDPDWQAPDGGQTLEGQFYFVAKDPKDDLAPMLRLLHSLFQGDYWLYFRVIQAVKEELPTENEEWALRWRTGRLEDLGFPSWDASMRIYGFMRPEAMKVVPAETKALDLSSWALPVWITELPGIASDERALFRATRELGADERSAVFYGLIALSNRIAVADRMELGDPESLPGAIDKATRFASDGLEHVAGENGLSLEEALRRVPLERLFRVGTNLDREAALPTSIVEEEDDDADTTLEEDATLH
;
A
#
# COMPACT_ATOMS: atom_id res chain seq x y z
N MET A 1 -17.19 12.79 -8.66
CA MET A 1 -17.43 11.51 -7.95
C MET A 1 -16.21 10.64 -8.17
N ALA A 2 -15.72 9.96 -7.14
CA ALA A 2 -14.62 9.00 -7.31
C ALA A 2 -15.04 7.87 -8.27
N THR A 3 -14.11 7.37 -9.07
CA THR A 3 -14.31 6.17 -9.90
C THR A 3 -14.17 4.90 -9.05
N ASP A 4 -14.63 3.76 -9.57
CA ASP A 4 -14.51 2.48 -8.88
C ASP A 4 -13.05 2.12 -8.58
N THR A 5 -12.15 2.37 -9.54
CA THR A 5 -10.71 2.23 -9.35
C THR A 5 -10.19 3.13 -8.21
N GLN A 6 -10.63 4.40 -8.16
CA GLN A 6 -10.19 5.30 -7.09
C GLN A 6 -10.66 4.85 -5.71
N ILE A 7 -11.86 4.28 -5.60
CA ILE A 7 -12.37 3.70 -4.35
C ILE A 7 -11.49 2.53 -3.93
N VAL A 8 -11.29 1.55 -4.81
CA VAL A 8 -10.47 0.36 -4.51
C VAL A 8 -9.03 0.75 -4.14
N THR A 9 -8.42 1.66 -4.89
CA THR A 9 -7.07 2.17 -4.58
C THR A 9 -7.01 2.84 -3.21
N SER A 10 -8.07 3.53 -2.78
CA SER A 10 -8.08 4.14 -1.44
C SER A 10 -8.05 3.08 -0.34
N PHE A 11 -8.81 1.99 -0.50
CA PHE A 11 -8.74 0.84 0.41
C PHE A 11 -7.37 0.16 0.37
N ASP A 12 -6.79 -0.06 -0.82
CA ASP A 12 -5.47 -0.68 -0.97
C ASP A 12 -4.35 0.11 -0.27
N LEU A 13 -4.44 1.44 -0.29
CA LEU A 13 -3.41 2.31 0.28
C LEU A 13 -3.55 2.49 1.80
N ASP A 14 -4.78 2.51 2.32
CA ASP A 14 -5.04 2.97 3.69
C ASP A 14 -5.65 1.92 4.61
N ALA A 15 -6.41 0.92 4.14
CA ALA A 15 -7.09 -0.04 5.03
C ALA A 15 -6.16 -1.14 5.59
N TRP A 16 -4.84 -0.97 5.52
CA TRP A 16 -3.85 -2.03 5.76
C TRP A 16 -2.68 -1.54 6.62
N THR A 17 -2.23 -2.40 7.52
CA THR A 17 -0.98 -2.24 8.27
C THR A 17 -0.05 -3.38 7.86
N GLY A 18 0.94 -3.05 7.03
CA GLY A 18 1.84 -4.04 6.43
C GLY A 18 1.10 -5.02 5.51
N LEU A 19 0.97 -6.28 5.95
CA LEU A 19 0.37 -7.39 5.20
C LEU A 19 -1.02 -7.79 5.71
N THR A 20 -1.52 -7.13 6.76
CA THR A 20 -2.82 -7.42 7.37
C THR A 20 -3.75 -6.24 7.23
N VAL A 21 -5.05 -6.52 7.09
CA VAL A 21 -6.10 -5.50 7.10
C VAL A 21 -6.17 -4.89 8.51
N ASP A 22 -6.22 -3.57 8.58
CA ASP A 22 -6.40 -2.85 9.85
C ASP A 22 -7.90 -2.70 10.15
N PRO A 23 -8.42 -3.28 11.26
CA PRO A 23 -9.85 -3.22 11.56
C PRO A 23 -10.36 -1.79 11.72
N ALA A 24 -9.63 -0.94 12.44
CA ALA A 24 -10.08 0.42 12.74
C ALA A 24 -10.13 1.31 11.49
N ARG A 25 -9.13 1.18 10.60
CA ARG A 25 -9.14 1.90 9.32
C ARG A 25 -10.26 1.38 8.42
N LEU A 26 -10.47 0.06 8.36
CA LEU A 26 -11.56 -0.52 7.59
C LEU A 26 -12.95 -0.06 8.08
N ASP A 27 -13.14 0.04 9.40
CA ASP A 27 -14.36 0.57 10.01
C ASP A 27 -14.61 2.01 9.59
N GLY A 28 -13.56 2.84 9.60
CA GLY A 28 -13.63 4.22 9.11
C GLY A 28 -14.08 4.29 7.65
N TRP A 29 -13.53 3.44 6.78
CA TRP A 29 -13.91 3.36 5.37
C TRP A 29 -15.36 2.89 5.18
N VAL A 30 -15.79 1.85 5.88
CA VAL A 30 -17.17 1.35 5.77
C VAL A 30 -18.16 2.36 6.34
N ALA A 31 -17.86 3.03 7.45
CA ALA A 31 -18.67 4.12 7.98
C ALA A 31 -18.81 5.28 6.99
N ALA A 32 -17.71 5.68 6.33
CA ALA A 32 -17.74 6.69 5.29
C ALA A 32 -18.64 6.28 4.10
N LEU A 33 -18.51 5.05 3.61
CA LEU A 33 -19.39 4.52 2.56
C LEU A 33 -20.85 4.47 3.01
N ALA A 34 -21.10 4.01 4.24
CA ALA A 34 -22.42 3.93 4.85
C ALA A 34 -23.00 5.30 5.22
N SER A 35 -22.27 6.40 5.05
CA SER A 35 -22.80 7.78 5.12
C SER A 35 -23.16 8.35 3.74
N ALA A 36 -22.71 7.70 2.66
CA ALA A 36 -22.94 8.15 1.29
C ALA A 36 -24.37 7.82 0.80
N GLU A 37 -24.78 8.45 -0.30
CA GLU A 37 -26.04 8.15 -0.98
C GLU A 37 -26.10 6.69 -1.46
N GLU A 38 -27.31 6.14 -1.54
CA GLU A 38 -27.55 4.71 -1.80
C GLU A 38 -26.84 4.17 -3.05
N GLU A 39 -26.91 4.90 -4.16
CA GLU A 39 -26.24 4.49 -5.41
C GLU A 39 -24.71 4.45 -5.25
N THR A 40 -24.15 5.37 -4.45
CA THR A 40 -22.70 5.43 -4.18
C THR A 40 -22.26 4.27 -3.32
N LEU A 41 -23.00 4.00 -2.24
CA LEU A 41 -22.74 2.87 -1.33
C LEU A 41 -22.76 1.55 -2.10
N LEU A 42 -23.82 1.29 -2.88
CA LEU A 42 -23.96 0.06 -3.65
C LEU A 42 -22.84 -0.09 -4.69
N ARG A 43 -22.50 0.99 -5.40
CA ARG A 43 -21.42 0.97 -6.39
C ARG A 43 -20.07 0.70 -5.74
N ALA A 44 -19.77 1.35 -4.62
CA ALA A 44 -18.54 1.14 -3.87
C ALA A 44 -18.44 -0.31 -3.34
N ALA A 45 -19.53 -0.84 -2.75
CA ALA A 45 -19.58 -2.20 -2.24
C ALA A 45 -19.35 -3.26 -3.33
N ARG A 46 -19.80 -3.01 -4.57
CA ARG A 46 -19.52 -3.86 -5.73
C ARG A 46 -18.10 -3.76 -6.26
N ALA A 47 -17.46 -2.60 -6.08
CA ALA A 47 -16.12 -2.34 -6.56
C ALA A 47 -15.05 -2.95 -5.64
N VAL A 48 -15.28 -2.89 -4.32
CA VAL A 48 -14.38 -3.46 -3.31
C VAL A 48 -14.39 -4.99 -3.39
N ASP A 49 -13.24 -5.60 -3.15
CA ASP A 49 -13.11 -7.07 -3.13
C ASP A 49 -14.07 -7.67 -2.10
N PRO A 50 -14.84 -8.73 -2.45
CA PRO A 50 -15.75 -9.39 -1.51
C PRO A 50 -15.06 -9.85 -0.24
N GLU A 51 -13.80 -10.26 -0.32
CA GLU A 51 -12.99 -10.69 0.83
C GLU A 51 -12.82 -9.57 1.87
N MET A 52 -12.70 -8.30 1.45
CA MET A 52 -12.65 -7.16 2.39
C MET A 52 -13.99 -6.99 3.14
N LEU A 53 -15.11 -7.20 2.44
CA LEU A 53 -16.44 -7.18 3.07
C LEU A 53 -16.60 -8.34 4.05
N VAL A 54 -16.10 -9.54 3.70
CA VAL A 54 -16.11 -10.71 4.58
C VAL A 54 -15.27 -10.47 5.83
N ILE A 55 -14.06 -9.92 5.68
CA ILE A 55 -13.17 -9.58 6.80
C ILE A 55 -13.86 -8.56 7.72
N TYR A 56 -14.43 -7.49 7.16
CA TYR A 56 -15.19 -6.50 7.92
C TYR A 56 -16.34 -7.16 8.72
N LEU A 57 -17.20 -7.94 8.08
CA LEU A 57 -18.30 -8.61 8.77
C LEU A 57 -17.81 -9.57 9.86
N ARG A 58 -16.77 -10.35 9.58
CA ARG A 58 -16.18 -11.29 10.55
C ARG A 58 -15.63 -10.57 11.78
N ASN A 59 -15.16 -9.34 11.66
CA ASN A 59 -14.65 -8.59 12.80
C ASN A 59 -15.78 -8.17 13.76
N HIS A 60 -16.99 -7.94 13.25
CA HIS A 60 -18.10 -7.41 14.06
C HIS A 60 -19.18 -8.42 14.44
N VAL A 61 -19.45 -9.44 13.63
CA VAL A 61 -20.61 -10.32 13.83
C VAL A 61 -20.32 -11.80 13.69
N ASP A 62 -21.09 -12.57 14.45
CA ASP A 62 -21.34 -13.98 14.18
C ASP A 62 -22.62 -14.12 13.35
N VAL A 63 -22.56 -14.96 12.31
CA VAL A 63 -23.66 -15.20 11.37
C VAL A 63 -24.30 -16.54 11.67
N HIS A 64 -25.61 -16.52 11.95
CA HIS A 64 -26.42 -17.70 12.20
C HIS A 64 -27.45 -17.88 11.08
N LEU A 65 -27.44 -19.05 10.43
CA LEU A 65 -28.47 -19.43 9.48
C LEU A 65 -29.63 -20.10 10.25
N LYS A 66 -30.85 -19.64 10.01
CA LYS A 66 -32.06 -20.29 10.50
C LYS A 66 -32.16 -21.70 9.89
N PRO A 67 -32.20 -22.77 10.70
CA PRO A 67 -32.39 -24.13 10.20
C PRO A 67 -33.80 -24.31 9.65
N SER A 68 -34.00 -25.35 8.84
CA SER A 68 -35.36 -25.72 8.42
C SER A 68 -36.18 -26.21 9.62
N GLU A 69 -37.50 -26.06 9.56
CA GLU A 69 -38.41 -26.56 10.63
C GLU A 69 -38.30 -28.08 10.85
N GLN A 70 -37.77 -28.83 9.88
CA GLN A 70 -37.53 -30.27 10.02
C GLN A 70 -36.24 -30.57 10.79
N GLU A 71 -35.22 -29.74 10.67
CA GLU A 71 -33.93 -29.90 11.34
C GLU A 71 -34.00 -29.45 12.79
N ASP A 72 -34.65 -28.32 13.05
CA ASP A 72 -34.87 -27.78 14.40
C ASP A 72 -36.23 -27.05 14.49
N PRO A 73 -37.30 -27.76 14.89
CA PRO A 73 -38.65 -27.20 15.01
C PRO A 73 -38.79 -26.15 16.12
N ASP A 74 -37.92 -26.21 17.14
CA ASP A 74 -37.99 -25.38 18.33
C ASP A 74 -36.98 -24.21 18.27
N TRP A 75 -36.36 -24.00 17.11
CA TRP A 75 -35.36 -22.97 16.91
C TRP A 75 -35.91 -21.58 17.19
N GLN A 76 -35.14 -20.77 17.91
CA GLN A 76 -35.41 -19.36 18.18
C GLN A 76 -34.24 -18.51 17.71
N ALA A 77 -34.55 -17.28 17.30
CA ALA A 77 -33.52 -16.31 16.95
C ALA A 77 -32.57 -16.10 18.14
N PRO A 78 -31.25 -16.05 17.91
CA PRO A 78 -30.30 -15.72 18.95
C PRO A 78 -30.63 -14.36 19.60
N ASP A 79 -30.39 -14.24 20.90
CA ASP A 79 -30.58 -12.98 21.62
C ASP A 79 -29.75 -11.86 20.97
N GLY A 80 -30.39 -10.70 20.74
CA GLY A 80 -29.75 -9.57 20.07
C GLY A 80 -29.51 -9.77 18.56
N GLY A 81 -29.94 -10.89 17.99
CA GLY A 81 -29.80 -11.18 16.55
C GLY A 81 -30.60 -10.23 15.68
N GLN A 82 -29.93 -9.54 14.77
CA GLN A 82 -30.55 -8.68 13.75
C GLN A 82 -30.67 -9.43 12.44
N THR A 83 -31.69 -9.14 11.63
CA THR A 83 -31.95 -9.84 10.37
C THR A 83 -32.59 -8.91 9.34
N LEU A 84 -32.26 -9.09 8.06
CA LEU A 84 -32.89 -8.39 6.95
C LEU A 84 -34.03 -9.19 6.29
N GLU A 85 -33.91 -10.52 6.23
CA GLU A 85 -34.80 -11.39 5.44
C GLU A 85 -35.41 -12.56 6.23
N GLY A 86 -35.00 -12.75 7.48
CA GLY A 86 -35.50 -13.77 8.39
C GLY A 86 -34.81 -15.14 8.25
N GLN A 87 -33.77 -15.23 7.42
CA GLN A 87 -32.95 -16.43 7.22
C GLN A 87 -31.58 -16.32 7.91
N PHE A 88 -30.82 -15.25 7.64
CA PHE A 88 -29.57 -14.98 8.34
C PHE A 88 -29.77 -14.01 9.49
N TYR A 89 -29.19 -14.36 10.63
CA TYR A 89 -29.19 -13.56 11.85
C TYR A 89 -27.76 -13.15 12.17
N PHE A 90 -27.55 -11.86 12.38
CA PHE A 90 -26.26 -11.24 12.71
C PHE A 90 -26.25 -10.89 14.19
N VAL A 91 -25.33 -11.48 14.94
CA VAL A 91 -25.14 -11.21 16.37
C VAL A 91 -23.83 -10.46 16.54
N ALA A 92 -23.86 -9.30 17.21
CA ALA A 92 -22.66 -8.53 17.49
C ALA A 92 -21.69 -9.33 18.37
N LYS A 93 -20.40 -9.33 18.02
CA LYS A 93 -19.34 -9.95 18.83
C LYS A 93 -19.06 -9.16 20.10
N ASP A 94 -19.01 -7.82 19.98
CA ASP A 94 -19.05 -6.91 21.12
C ASP A 94 -20.44 -6.26 21.21
N PRO A 95 -21.17 -6.37 22.33
CA PRO A 95 -22.45 -5.69 22.53
C PRO A 95 -22.41 -4.16 22.41
N LYS A 96 -21.22 -3.55 22.45
CA LYS A 96 -21.02 -2.10 22.26
C LYS A 96 -20.85 -1.70 20.80
N ASP A 97 -20.65 -2.65 19.89
CA ASP A 97 -20.45 -2.35 18.47
C ASP A 97 -21.70 -1.70 17.86
N ASP A 98 -21.50 -0.60 17.16
CA ASP A 98 -22.54 0.00 16.34
C ASP A 98 -22.64 -0.74 15.01
N LEU A 99 -23.62 -1.64 14.92
CA LEU A 99 -23.89 -2.40 13.70
C LEU A 99 -24.61 -1.60 12.60
N ALA A 100 -24.99 -0.34 12.84
CA ALA A 100 -25.78 0.43 11.86
C ALA A 100 -25.09 0.62 10.50
N PRO A 101 -23.78 0.96 10.40
CA PRO A 101 -23.09 1.06 9.12
C PRO A 101 -23.08 -0.26 8.34
N MET A 102 -22.78 -1.37 9.03
CA MET A 102 -22.80 -2.71 8.44
C MET A 102 -24.19 -3.11 7.96
N LEU A 103 -25.24 -2.89 8.76
CA LEU A 103 -26.60 -3.22 8.37
C LEU A 103 -27.09 -2.37 7.20
N ARG A 104 -26.66 -1.11 7.12
CA ARG A 104 -26.95 -0.27 5.96
C ARG A 104 -26.28 -0.79 4.69
N LEU A 105 -25.00 -1.17 4.77
CA LEU A 105 -24.27 -1.82 3.68
C LEU A 105 -24.97 -3.11 3.23
N LEU A 106 -25.32 -3.98 4.18
CA LEU A 106 -26.01 -5.25 3.89
C LEU A 106 -27.40 -5.02 3.30
N HIS A 107 -28.15 -4.02 3.78
CA HIS A 107 -29.45 -3.67 3.21
C HIS A 107 -29.31 -3.17 1.76
N SER A 108 -28.29 -2.35 1.49
CA SER A 108 -27.99 -1.87 0.14
C SER A 108 -27.69 -3.01 -0.81
N LEU A 109 -26.82 -3.94 -0.40
CA LEU A 109 -26.50 -5.14 -1.17
C LEU A 109 -27.74 -6.04 -1.34
N PHE A 110 -28.54 -6.26 -0.30
CA PHE A 110 -29.75 -7.08 -0.40
C PHE A 110 -30.74 -6.55 -1.46
N GLN A 111 -30.93 -5.23 -1.53
CA GLN A 111 -31.82 -4.60 -2.52
C GLN A 111 -31.20 -4.49 -3.91
N GLY A 112 -29.90 -4.19 -3.98
CA GLY A 112 -29.21 -3.84 -5.22
C GLY A 112 -28.48 -5.00 -5.89
N ASP A 113 -27.88 -5.89 -5.11
CA ASP A 113 -27.02 -6.99 -5.55
C ASP A 113 -27.10 -8.20 -4.60
N TYR A 114 -28.25 -8.87 -4.64
CA TYR A 114 -28.53 -10.00 -3.75
C TYR A 114 -27.48 -11.12 -3.83
N TRP A 115 -26.84 -11.31 -5.00
CA TRP A 115 -25.82 -12.35 -5.14
C TRP A 115 -24.54 -12.01 -4.37
N LEU A 116 -24.09 -10.75 -4.44
CA LEU A 116 -22.95 -10.30 -3.64
C LEU A 116 -23.28 -10.35 -2.14
N TYR A 117 -24.47 -9.88 -1.74
CA TYR A 117 -24.97 -10.01 -0.36
C TYR A 117 -24.87 -11.46 0.14
N PHE A 118 -25.45 -12.40 -0.61
CA PHE A 118 -25.49 -13.80 -0.23
C PHE A 118 -24.10 -14.42 -0.19
N ARG A 119 -23.24 -14.14 -1.18
CA ARG A 119 -21.85 -14.61 -1.22
C ARG A 119 -21.09 -14.18 0.03
N VAL A 120 -21.14 -12.89 0.38
CA VAL A 120 -20.38 -12.34 1.51
C VAL A 120 -20.83 -13.01 2.82
N ILE A 121 -22.14 -13.13 3.06
CA ILE A 121 -22.65 -13.73 4.30
C ILE A 121 -22.33 -15.22 4.41
N GLN A 122 -22.47 -15.96 3.30
CA GLN A 122 -22.06 -17.37 3.26
C GLN A 122 -20.55 -17.52 3.51
N ALA A 123 -19.74 -16.67 2.89
CA ALA A 123 -18.29 -16.67 3.09
C ALA A 123 -17.92 -16.40 4.55
N VAL A 124 -18.61 -15.48 5.25
CA VAL A 124 -18.43 -15.25 6.71
C VAL A 124 -18.70 -16.51 7.54
N LYS A 125 -19.65 -17.35 7.12
CA LYS A 125 -20.02 -18.57 7.85
C LYS A 125 -19.12 -19.77 7.51
N GLU A 126 -18.79 -19.96 6.24
CA GLU A 126 -18.26 -21.22 5.72
C GLU A 126 -16.75 -21.20 5.41
N GLU A 127 -16.20 -20.05 5.03
CA GLU A 127 -14.79 -19.97 4.62
C GLU A 127 -13.85 -19.84 5.83
N LEU A 128 -12.55 -20.06 5.62
CA LEU A 128 -11.56 -19.80 6.67
C LEU A 128 -11.19 -18.30 6.67
N PRO A 129 -11.02 -17.67 7.85
CA PRO A 129 -10.56 -16.28 7.93
C PRO A 129 -9.24 -16.05 7.19
N THR A 130 -8.27 -16.96 7.36
CA THR A 130 -6.95 -16.86 6.74
C THR A 130 -7.01 -16.94 5.21
N GLU A 131 -7.93 -17.72 4.65
CA GLU A 131 -8.11 -17.78 3.19
C GLU A 131 -8.59 -16.44 2.63
N ASN A 132 -9.49 -15.76 3.34
CA ASN A 132 -9.99 -14.44 2.96
C ASN A 132 -8.90 -13.37 3.04
N GLU A 133 -8.12 -13.36 4.12
CA GLU A 133 -6.99 -12.44 4.29
C GLU A 133 -5.93 -12.63 3.19
N GLU A 134 -5.57 -13.87 2.87
CA GLU A 134 -4.61 -14.14 1.81
C GLU A 134 -5.10 -13.70 0.43
N TRP A 135 -6.38 -13.93 0.11
CA TRP A 135 -6.96 -13.48 -1.16
C TRP A 135 -7.00 -11.95 -1.25
N ALA A 136 -7.47 -11.28 -0.19
CA ALA A 136 -7.46 -9.82 -0.12
C ALA A 136 -6.04 -9.25 -0.31
N LEU A 137 -5.05 -9.85 0.35
CA LEU A 137 -3.64 -9.44 0.21
C LEU A 137 -3.12 -9.66 -1.22
N ARG A 138 -3.46 -10.79 -1.86
CA ARG A 138 -3.06 -11.07 -3.24
C ARG A 138 -3.64 -10.06 -4.22
N TRP A 139 -4.92 -9.71 -4.09
CA TRP A 139 -5.57 -8.71 -4.94
C TRP A 139 -4.97 -7.32 -4.77
N ARG A 140 -4.81 -6.88 -3.50
CA ARG A 140 -4.12 -5.64 -3.17
C ARG A 140 -2.72 -5.60 -3.77
N THR A 141 -1.93 -6.66 -3.57
CA THR A 141 -0.55 -6.71 -4.05
C THR A 141 -0.51 -6.55 -5.58
N GLY A 142 -1.35 -7.28 -6.31
CA GLY A 142 -1.40 -7.15 -7.78
C GLY A 142 -1.77 -5.74 -8.24
N ARG A 143 -2.76 -5.10 -7.61
CA ARG A 143 -3.17 -3.72 -7.96
C ARG A 143 -2.11 -2.69 -7.59
N LEU A 144 -1.45 -2.85 -6.45
CA LEU A 144 -0.33 -1.99 -6.06
C LEU A 144 0.83 -2.14 -7.04
N GLU A 145 1.14 -3.36 -7.50
CA GLU A 145 2.16 -3.60 -8.53
C GLU A 145 1.81 -2.92 -9.85
N ASP A 146 0.55 -2.97 -10.27
CA ASP A 146 0.05 -2.25 -11.46
C ASP A 146 0.17 -0.72 -11.31
N LEU A 147 0.09 -0.20 -10.09
CA LEU A 147 0.33 1.21 -9.75
C LEU A 147 1.81 1.56 -9.60
N GLY A 148 2.72 0.60 -9.79
CA GLY A 148 4.16 0.78 -9.69
C GLY A 148 4.73 0.64 -8.28
N PHE A 149 4.02 -0.02 -7.37
CA PHE A 149 4.48 -0.41 -6.04
C PHE A 149 4.81 -1.92 -6.02
N PRO A 150 6.08 -2.30 -6.24
CA PRO A 150 6.48 -3.71 -6.29
C PRO A 150 6.37 -4.39 -4.92
N SER A 151 6.25 -5.72 -4.88
CA SER A 151 6.30 -6.48 -3.61
C SER A 151 7.48 -6.12 -2.70
N TRP A 152 7.30 -6.29 -1.39
CA TRP A 152 8.31 -5.91 -0.39
C TRP A 152 9.67 -6.60 -0.61
N ASP A 153 9.68 -7.92 -0.88
CA ASP A 153 10.92 -8.66 -1.18
C ASP A 153 11.63 -8.16 -2.44
N ALA A 154 10.87 -7.72 -3.44
CA ALA A 154 11.43 -7.13 -4.65
C ALA A 154 11.95 -5.72 -4.40
N SER A 155 11.34 -5.00 -3.46
CA SER A 155 11.72 -3.66 -3.05
C SER A 155 13.01 -3.65 -2.24
N MET A 156 13.15 -4.53 -1.25
CA MET A 156 14.34 -4.60 -0.39
C MET A 156 15.67 -4.86 -1.10
N ARG A 157 15.63 -5.36 -2.34
CA ARG A 157 16.86 -5.61 -3.14
C ARG A 157 17.67 -4.34 -3.42
N ILE A 158 17.03 -3.16 -3.40
CA ILE A 158 17.71 -1.87 -3.61
C ILE A 158 18.70 -1.54 -2.49
N TYR A 159 18.53 -2.11 -1.30
CA TYR A 159 19.43 -1.97 -0.15
C TYR A 159 20.48 -3.07 -0.04
N GLY A 160 20.54 -3.97 -1.03
CA GLY A 160 21.47 -5.09 -1.03
C GLY A 160 22.92 -4.62 -0.88
N PHE A 161 23.69 -5.33 -0.07
CA PHE A 161 25.11 -5.01 0.11
C PHE A 161 25.88 -5.03 -1.23
N MET A 162 26.83 -4.11 -1.39
CA MET A 162 27.77 -4.06 -2.51
C MET A 162 29.20 -4.03 -1.99
N ARG A 163 30.06 -4.87 -2.57
CA ARG A 163 31.51 -4.79 -2.31
C ARG A 163 32.09 -3.51 -2.92
N PRO A 164 33.13 -2.91 -2.32
CA PRO A 164 33.76 -1.69 -2.82
C PRO A 164 34.15 -1.74 -4.31
N GLU A 165 34.66 -2.87 -4.78
CA GLU A 165 35.06 -3.04 -6.19
C GLU A 165 33.83 -3.04 -7.11
N ALA A 166 32.70 -3.58 -6.65
CA ALA A 166 31.46 -3.64 -7.41
C ALA A 166 30.75 -2.28 -7.51
N MET A 167 30.99 -1.36 -6.56
CA MET A 167 30.42 -0.01 -6.57
C MET A 167 30.96 0.85 -7.72
N LYS A 168 32.20 0.59 -8.14
CA LYS A 168 32.88 1.37 -9.19
C LYS A 168 32.47 0.95 -10.61
N VAL A 169 31.85 -0.22 -10.76
CA VAL A 169 31.57 -0.80 -12.09
C VAL A 169 30.47 -0.03 -12.80
N VAL A 170 30.78 0.48 -14.00
CA VAL A 170 29.82 1.02 -14.95
C VAL A 170 29.45 -0.09 -15.95
N PRO A 171 28.18 -0.50 -16.04
CA PRO A 171 27.74 -1.49 -17.02
C PRO A 171 28.07 -1.04 -18.46
N ALA A 172 28.64 -1.94 -19.26
CA ALA A 172 29.08 -1.61 -20.62
C ALA A 172 27.93 -1.51 -21.64
N GLU A 173 26.83 -2.25 -21.42
CA GLU A 173 25.74 -2.40 -22.40
C GLU A 173 24.41 -1.79 -21.94
N THR A 174 24.38 -1.12 -20.77
CA THR A 174 23.14 -0.57 -20.24
C THR A 174 22.92 0.86 -20.72
N LYS A 175 21.82 1.09 -21.45
CA LYS A 175 21.25 2.43 -21.63
C LYS A 175 20.25 2.68 -20.52
N ALA A 176 20.64 3.47 -19.52
CA ALA A 176 19.82 3.71 -18.34
C ALA A 176 18.60 4.60 -18.63
N LEU A 177 18.70 5.48 -19.63
CA LEU A 177 17.70 6.50 -19.96
C LEU A 177 16.95 6.18 -21.27
N ASP A 178 16.50 4.94 -21.44
CA ASP A 178 15.76 4.52 -22.62
C ASP A 178 14.24 4.65 -22.42
N LEU A 179 13.64 5.69 -22.99
CA LEU A 179 12.19 5.92 -22.96
C LEU A 179 11.37 4.82 -23.66
N SER A 180 11.95 4.06 -24.59
CA SER A 180 11.20 2.99 -25.28
C SER A 180 10.76 1.87 -24.34
N SER A 181 11.38 1.78 -23.16
CA SER A 181 10.99 0.87 -22.09
C SER A 181 9.75 1.33 -21.28
N TRP A 182 9.31 2.58 -21.46
CA TRP A 182 8.20 3.18 -20.71
C TRP A 182 7.04 3.54 -21.66
N ALA A 183 6.02 2.68 -21.72
CA ALA A 183 4.82 2.94 -22.50
C ALA A 183 3.83 3.81 -21.69
N LEU A 184 4.14 5.09 -21.48
CA LEU A 184 3.27 6.01 -20.72
C LEU A 184 2.88 7.25 -21.53
N PRO A 185 1.58 7.61 -21.60
CA PRO A 185 1.09 8.73 -22.43
C PRO A 185 1.17 10.10 -21.74
N VAL A 186 2.09 10.33 -20.79
CA VAL A 186 2.16 11.59 -20.05
C VAL A 186 3.46 12.34 -20.36
N TRP A 187 3.35 13.57 -20.83
CA TRP A 187 4.48 14.48 -20.97
C TRP A 187 4.67 15.22 -19.64
N ILE A 188 5.24 14.55 -18.64
CA ILE A 188 5.66 15.22 -17.40
C ILE A 188 7.11 15.68 -17.60
N THR A 189 7.29 16.98 -17.84
CA THR A 189 8.58 17.53 -18.28
C THR A 189 9.46 18.03 -17.14
N GLU A 190 8.97 18.09 -15.89
CA GLU A 190 9.69 18.72 -14.78
C GLU A 190 9.51 17.97 -13.45
N LEU A 191 10.61 17.45 -12.89
CA LEU A 191 10.68 17.02 -11.49
C LEU A 191 10.56 18.25 -10.57
N PRO A 192 9.77 18.18 -9.49
CA PRO A 192 9.83 19.17 -8.42
C PRO A 192 11.26 19.36 -7.93
N GLY A 193 11.71 20.62 -7.77
CA GLY A 193 13.05 20.94 -7.26
C GLY A 193 14.19 20.95 -8.28
N ILE A 194 13.98 20.54 -9.54
CA ILE A 194 15.04 20.51 -10.59
C ILE A 194 15.83 21.82 -10.72
N ALA A 195 15.16 22.96 -10.54
CA ALA A 195 15.74 24.27 -10.76
C ALA A 195 16.57 24.79 -9.59
N SER A 196 16.33 24.30 -8.37
CA SER A 196 16.90 24.86 -7.13
C SER A 196 17.73 23.87 -6.31
N ASP A 197 17.53 22.57 -6.51
CA ASP A 197 18.27 21.55 -5.80
C ASP A 197 19.64 21.31 -6.46
N GLU A 198 20.69 21.39 -5.64
CA GLU A 198 22.08 21.30 -6.09
C GLU A 198 22.69 19.90 -5.88
N ARG A 199 21.90 18.89 -5.49
CA ARG A 199 22.38 17.49 -5.45
C ARG A 199 22.76 17.03 -6.86
N ALA A 200 23.74 16.12 -6.94
CA ALA A 200 24.33 15.68 -8.20
C ALA A 200 23.32 15.19 -9.24
N LEU A 201 22.27 14.49 -8.81
CA LEU A 201 21.21 14.02 -9.70
C LEU A 201 20.53 15.17 -10.43
N PHE A 202 20.17 16.25 -9.73
CA PHE A 202 19.50 17.41 -10.32
C PHE A 202 20.46 18.23 -11.19
N ARG A 203 21.73 18.39 -10.78
CA ARG A 203 22.77 19.01 -11.63
C ARG A 203 22.91 18.25 -12.96
N ALA A 204 23.05 16.92 -12.90
CA ALA A 204 23.17 16.07 -14.08
C ALA A 204 21.92 16.15 -14.97
N THR A 205 20.73 16.11 -14.37
CA THR A 205 19.45 16.13 -15.09
C THR A 205 19.25 17.42 -15.88
N ARG A 206 19.74 18.57 -15.39
CA ARG A 206 19.67 19.85 -16.11
C ARG A 206 20.44 19.85 -17.43
N GLU A 207 21.52 19.06 -17.52
CA GLU A 207 22.36 18.94 -18.71
C GLU A 207 21.82 17.92 -19.74
N LEU A 208 20.73 17.22 -19.42
CA LEU A 208 20.11 16.21 -20.29
C LEU A 208 19.08 16.81 -21.26
N GLY A 209 18.81 16.11 -22.36
CA GLY A 209 17.70 16.45 -23.27
C GLY A 209 16.32 16.19 -22.65
N ALA A 210 15.23 16.72 -23.24
CA ALA A 210 13.88 16.59 -22.69
C ALA A 210 13.42 15.12 -22.51
N ASP A 211 13.76 14.27 -23.48
CA ASP A 211 13.45 12.84 -23.45
C ASP A 211 14.19 12.13 -22.31
N GLU A 212 15.48 12.41 -22.17
CA GLU A 212 16.33 11.87 -21.09
C GLU A 212 15.87 12.36 -19.71
N ARG A 213 15.48 13.64 -19.58
CA ARG A 213 14.90 14.17 -18.34
C ARG A 213 13.61 13.47 -17.96
N SER A 214 12.76 13.17 -18.95
CA SER A 214 11.54 12.41 -18.73
C SER A 214 11.86 10.99 -18.25
N ALA A 215 12.87 10.33 -18.83
CA ALA A 215 13.31 9.01 -18.37
C ALA A 215 13.83 9.03 -16.92
N VAL A 216 14.59 10.07 -16.53
CA VAL A 216 15.02 10.27 -15.14
C VAL A 216 13.81 10.45 -14.22
N PHE A 217 12.82 11.26 -14.61
CA PHE A 217 11.59 11.45 -13.83
C PHE A 217 10.89 10.12 -13.57
N TYR A 218 10.65 9.31 -14.60
CA TYR A 218 10.01 8.01 -14.47
C TYR A 218 10.81 7.04 -13.59
N GLY A 219 12.12 6.97 -13.80
CA GLY A 219 12.99 6.15 -12.97
C GLY A 219 13.00 6.60 -11.51
N LEU A 220 12.87 7.91 -11.24
CA LEU A 220 12.80 8.43 -9.88
C LEU A 220 11.47 8.07 -9.20
N ILE A 221 10.34 8.19 -9.90
CA ILE A 221 9.04 7.76 -9.35
C ILE A 221 9.05 6.26 -9.06
N ALA A 222 9.54 5.45 -10.00
CA ALA A 222 9.66 4.01 -9.79
C ALA A 222 10.57 3.64 -8.61
N LEU A 223 11.70 4.35 -8.46
CA LEU A 223 12.59 4.18 -7.31
C LEU A 223 11.94 4.64 -6.00
N SER A 224 11.23 5.77 -6.01
CA SER A 224 10.56 6.33 -4.82
C SER A 224 9.45 5.41 -4.33
N ASN A 225 8.62 4.87 -5.22
CA ASN A 225 7.61 3.86 -4.86
C ASN A 225 8.27 2.62 -4.25
N ARG A 226 9.41 2.19 -4.79
CA ARG A 226 10.16 1.03 -4.28
C ARG A 226 10.75 1.30 -2.90
N ILE A 227 11.24 2.50 -2.65
CA ILE A 227 11.70 2.94 -1.33
C ILE A 227 10.52 2.97 -0.35
N ALA A 228 9.40 3.58 -0.73
CA ALA A 228 8.22 3.65 0.13
C ALA A 228 7.75 2.26 0.58
N VAL A 229 7.74 1.28 -0.33
CA VAL A 229 7.43 -0.11 0.03
C VAL A 229 8.53 -0.72 0.90
N ALA A 230 9.79 -0.61 0.51
CA ALA A 230 10.92 -1.22 1.24
C ALA A 230 10.99 -0.73 2.69
N ASP A 231 10.78 0.58 2.87
CA ASP A 231 10.82 1.30 4.14
C ASP A 231 9.49 1.21 4.92
N ARG A 232 8.50 0.46 4.38
CA ARG A 232 7.17 0.27 5.00
C ARG A 232 6.45 1.58 5.32
N MET A 233 6.66 2.60 4.49
CA MET A 233 5.98 3.89 4.65
C MET A 233 4.47 3.72 4.45
N GLU A 234 3.68 4.52 5.16
CA GLU A 234 2.23 4.53 4.99
C GLU A 234 1.86 5.08 3.61
N LEU A 235 1.46 4.20 2.69
CA LEU A 235 1.21 4.61 1.31
C LEU A 235 -0.02 5.52 1.15
N GLY A 236 -0.93 5.52 2.13
CA GLY A 236 -2.06 6.46 2.22
C GLY A 236 -1.69 7.84 2.76
N ASP A 237 -0.50 8.01 3.36
CA ASP A 237 -0.05 9.29 3.92
C ASP A 237 0.55 10.18 2.80
N PRO A 238 0.03 11.41 2.61
CA PRO A 238 0.59 12.36 1.65
C PRO A 238 2.06 12.72 1.90
N GLU A 239 2.58 12.59 3.13
CA GLU A 239 3.97 12.91 3.48
C GLU A 239 4.96 11.77 3.15
N SER A 240 4.48 10.55 2.95
CA SER A 240 5.32 9.39 2.61
C SER A 240 6.06 9.57 1.28
N LEU A 241 5.37 10.07 0.25
CA LEU A 241 5.96 10.23 -1.08
C LEU A 241 7.08 11.30 -1.11
N PRO A 242 6.90 12.51 -0.53
CA PRO A 242 7.99 13.46 -0.34
C PRO A 242 9.22 12.86 0.36
N GLY A 243 9.02 12.10 1.44
CA GLY A 243 10.10 11.43 2.16
C GLY A 243 10.84 10.41 1.29
N ALA A 244 10.10 9.58 0.55
CA ALA A 244 10.68 8.60 -0.37
C ALA A 244 11.47 9.26 -1.52
N ILE A 245 10.95 10.35 -2.09
CA ILE A 245 11.63 11.14 -3.13
C ILE A 245 12.91 11.78 -2.58
N ASP A 246 12.87 12.35 -1.38
CA ASP A 246 14.06 12.93 -0.76
C ASP A 246 15.15 11.87 -0.56
N LYS A 247 14.80 10.71 -0.01
CA LYS A 247 15.72 9.59 0.18
C LYS A 247 16.28 9.08 -1.16
N ALA A 248 15.41 8.92 -2.16
CA ALA A 248 15.79 8.51 -3.51
C ALA A 248 16.84 9.47 -4.10
N THR A 249 16.55 10.77 -4.10
CA THR A 249 17.40 11.79 -4.71
C THR A 249 18.72 11.99 -3.94
N ARG A 250 18.72 11.88 -2.61
CA ARG A 250 19.94 11.92 -1.78
C ARG A 250 20.89 10.78 -2.15
N PHE A 251 20.50 9.54 -1.93
CA PHE A 251 21.41 8.40 -2.11
C PHE A 251 21.72 8.12 -3.58
N ALA A 252 20.79 8.40 -4.52
CA ALA A 252 21.14 8.33 -5.94
C ALA A 252 22.18 9.39 -6.34
N SER A 253 22.16 10.57 -5.72
CA SER A 253 23.19 11.60 -5.95
C SER A 253 24.55 11.17 -5.39
N ASP A 254 24.59 10.65 -4.17
CA ASP A 254 25.83 10.16 -3.55
C ASP A 254 26.47 9.05 -4.40
N GLY A 255 25.65 8.12 -4.88
CA GLY A 255 26.11 7.06 -5.78
C GLY A 255 26.56 7.58 -7.14
N LEU A 256 25.89 8.60 -7.69
CA LEU A 256 26.26 9.23 -8.95
C LEU A 256 27.62 9.92 -8.86
N GLU A 257 27.87 10.69 -7.80
CA GLU A 257 29.17 11.34 -7.58
C GLU A 257 30.29 10.31 -7.43
N HIS A 258 30.06 9.25 -6.66
CA HIS A 258 31.04 8.19 -6.47
C HIS A 258 31.39 7.48 -7.79
N VAL A 259 30.38 7.05 -8.55
CA VAL A 259 30.60 6.34 -9.82
C VAL A 259 31.27 7.25 -10.85
N ALA A 260 30.84 8.50 -10.97
CA ALA A 260 31.44 9.46 -11.89
C ALA A 260 32.92 9.73 -11.54
N GLY A 261 33.21 9.97 -10.26
CA GLY A 261 34.56 10.24 -9.77
C GLY A 261 35.54 9.07 -9.98
N GLU A 262 35.12 7.85 -9.66
CA GLU A 262 35.96 6.65 -9.81
C GLU A 262 36.26 6.27 -11.28
N ASN A 263 35.43 6.73 -12.22
CA ASN A 263 35.57 6.43 -13.64
C ASN A 263 36.00 7.64 -14.49
N GLY A 264 36.18 8.82 -13.88
CA GLY A 264 36.51 10.06 -14.60
C GLY A 264 35.43 10.48 -15.61
N LEU A 265 34.15 10.19 -15.31
CA LEU A 265 33.02 10.57 -16.15
C LEU A 265 32.43 11.90 -15.68
N SER A 266 31.73 12.61 -16.58
CA SER A 266 30.81 13.66 -16.15
C SER A 266 29.55 13.05 -15.53
N LEU A 267 28.79 13.84 -14.76
CA LEU A 267 27.61 13.34 -14.04
C LEU A 267 26.52 12.89 -15.02
N GLU A 268 26.30 13.65 -16.09
CA GLU A 268 25.33 13.32 -17.13
C GLU A 268 25.72 12.07 -17.93
N GLU A 269 27.03 11.84 -18.16
CA GLU A 269 27.50 10.61 -18.81
C GLU A 269 27.34 9.38 -17.91
N ALA A 270 27.63 9.51 -16.61
CA ALA A 270 27.38 8.45 -15.64
C ALA A 270 25.88 8.13 -15.54
N LEU A 271 25.02 9.15 -15.50
CA LEU A 271 23.57 9.00 -15.42
C LEU A 271 22.95 8.34 -16.67
N ARG A 272 23.52 8.55 -17.86
CA ARG A 272 23.12 7.83 -19.09
C ARG A 272 23.45 6.34 -19.06
N ARG A 273 24.51 5.95 -18.34
CA ARG A 273 25.08 4.60 -18.36
C ARG A 273 24.66 3.74 -17.18
N VAL A 274 24.23 4.34 -16.07
CA VAL A 274 23.96 3.63 -14.81
C VAL A 274 22.52 3.87 -14.36
N PRO A 275 21.71 2.79 -14.19
CA PRO A 275 20.33 2.92 -13.70
C PRO A 275 20.25 3.58 -12.33
N LEU A 276 19.19 4.38 -12.11
CA LEU A 276 18.95 5.06 -10.83
C LEU A 276 18.93 4.11 -9.64
N GLU A 277 18.33 2.93 -9.78
CA GLU A 277 18.33 1.90 -8.73
C GLU A 277 19.76 1.48 -8.32
N ARG A 278 20.66 1.36 -9.30
CA ARG A 278 22.06 1.03 -9.04
C ARG A 278 22.79 2.20 -8.40
N LEU A 279 22.56 3.43 -8.86
CA LEU A 279 23.13 4.62 -8.24
C LEU A 279 22.69 4.76 -6.78
N PHE A 280 21.39 4.61 -6.52
CA PHE A 280 20.84 4.56 -5.17
C PHE A 280 21.50 3.47 -4.32
N ARG A 281 21.61 2.25 -4.85
CA ARG A 281 22.27 1.15 -4.15
C ARG A 281 23.75 1.43 -3.86
N VAL A 282 24.47 2.11 -4.75
CA VAL A 282 25.84 2.56 -4.46
C VAL A 282 25.83 3.57 -3.31
N GLY A 283 24.98 4.61 -3.37
CA GLY A 283 24.89 5.62 -2.33
C GLY A 283 24.56 5.05 -0.96
N THR A 284 23.58 4.15 -0.87
CA THR A 284 23.22 3.45 0.37
C THR A 284 24.33 2.53 0.90
N ASN A 285 25.31 2.14 0.10
CA ASN A 285 26.48 1.40 0.57
C ASN A 285 27.64 2.33 1.00
N LEU A 286 27.60 3.63 0.66
CA LEU A 286 28.54 4.63 1.17
C LEU A 286 28.19 5.09 2.59
N ASP A 287 26.89 5.18 2.89
CA ASP A 287 26.35 5.56 4.20
C ASP A 287 25.18 4.63 4.56
N ARG A 288 25.53 3.39 4.96
CA ARG A 288 24.56 2.31 5.15
C ARG A 288 23.70 2.48 6.40
N GLU A 289 24.28 3.05 7.45
CA GLU A 289 23.58 3.28 8.72
C GLU A 289 22.44 4.28 8.53
N ALA A 290 22.67 5.38 7.81
CA ALA A 290 21.62 6.36 7.53
C ALA A 290 20.62 5.91 6.44
N ALA A 291 20.94 4.86 5.68
CA ALA A 291 20.16 4.43 4.53
C ALA A 291 19.13 3.33 4.83
N LEU A 292 19.44 2.43 5.75
CA LEU A 292 18.59 1.27 5.97
C LEU A 292 17.26 1.66 6.63
N PRO A 293 16.16 0.98 6.31
CA PRO A 293 14.93 1.07 7.09
C PRO A 293 15.20 0.71 8.55
N THR A 294 14.49 1.37 9.47
CA THR A 294 14.46 0.99 10.89
C THR A 294 14.07 -0.48 11.00
N SER A 295 14.71 -1.21 11.92
CA SER A 295 14.37 -2.62 12.11
C SER A 295 13.06 -2.74 12.89
N ILE A 296 12.23 -3.73 12.55
CA ILE A 296 10.95 -4.01 13.23
C ILE A 296 11.15 -4.24 14.74
N VAL A 297 12.35 -4.67 15.15
CA VAL A 297 12.68 -4.93 16.57
C VAL A 297 12.83 -3.63 17.36
N GLU A 298 13.30 -2.56 16.73
CA GLU A 298 13.46 -1.26 17.40
C GLU A 298 12.11 -0.55 17.60
N GLU A 299 11.13 -0.78 16.72
CA GLU A 299 9.78 -0.21 16.85
C GLU A 299 8.99 -0.85 18.01
N GLU A 300 9.14 -2.16 18.25
CA GLU A 300 8.50 -2.84 19.39
C GLU A 300 9.10 -2.40 20.76
N ASP A 301 10.40 -2.06 20.80
CA ASP A 301 11.05 -1.59 22.02
C ASP A 301 10.63 -0.14 22.38
N ASP A 302 10.43 0.74 21.39
CA ASP A 302 9.94 2.12 21.62
C ASP A 302 8.45 2.15 22.06
N ASP A 303 7.61 1.26 21.51
CA ASP A 303 6.21 1.09 21.96
C ASP A 303 6.13 0.44 23.37
N ALA A 304 7.10 -0.41 23.73
CA ALA A 304 7.21 -0.99 25.07
C ALA A 304 7.72 0.02 26.12
N ASP A 305 8.64 0.92 25.77
CA ASP A 305 9.14 1.94 26.71
C ASP A 305 8.11 3.07 26.94
N THR A 306 7.32 3.43 25.92
CA THR A 306 6.22 4.41 26.08
C THR A 306 5.08 3.89 26.94
N THR A 307 4.77 2.60 26.89
CA THR A 307 3.76 1.98 27.78
C THR A 307 4.24 1.84 29.23
N LEU A 308 5.55 1.72 29.46
CA LEU A 308 6.12 1.67 30.81
C LEU A 308 6.25 3.06 31.47
N GLU A 309 6.47 4.13 30.69
CA GLU A 309 6.50 5.49 31.23
C GLU A 309 5.12 6.02 31.64
N GLU A 310 4.04 5.66 30.92
CA GLU A 310 2.67 6.08 31.30
C GLU A 310 2.20 5.46 32.62
N ASP A 311 2.53 4.19 32.88
CA ASP A 311 2.18 3.50 34.14
C ASP A 311 3.00 4.01 35.35
N ALA A 312 4.19 4.56 35.13
CA ALA A 312 5.03 5.12 36.20
C ALA A 312 4.54 6.49 36.71
N THR A 313 3.68 7.18 35.96
CA THR A 313 3.07 8.46 36.36
C THR A 313 1.75 8.33 37.12
N LEU A 314 1.24 7.11 37.31
CA LEU A 314 0.01 6.80 38.03
C LEU A 314 0.30 6.12 39.39
N HIS A 315 1.21 6.67 40.20
CA HIS A 315 1.33 6.31 41.63
C HIS A 315 1.67 7.48 42.55
#